data_AF-A0A963SQ01-F1
#
_entry.id   AF-A0A963SQ01-F1
#
_cell.length_a   1.000
_cell.length_b   1.000
_cell.length_c   1.000
_cell.angle_alpha   90.00
_cell.angle_beta   90.00
_cell.angle_gamma   90.00
#
_symmetry.space_group_name_H-M   'P 1'
#
loop_
_entity.id
_entity.type
_entity.pdbx_description
1 polymer ?
#
loop_
_entity_poly.entity_id
_entity_poly.type
_entity_poly.pdbx_seq_one_letter_code
_entity_poly.pdbx_strand_id
1 'polypeptide(L)'
;MTSIHYRGTNRDKASNQQIFALCQLLWTDDRLHPAFNRVGEKGYFDMDEYIRIHNMVIEYWQATGGDIYLGDLFLSEAIVRKVAADVFPEIDCPQSVSFISKHRPLRHEDGSLMHGMPATVDEVLELIQDLRQMIGVKELCDQAQAAYEAGDREKIEEIIAKENYLAERYRRKKGYMEKMGYSEAFTVLRDLLSGEYKQELNSERLKARIEQGLQFWNY
;
A
#
# COMPACT_ATOMS: atom_id res chain seq x y z
N MET A 1 16.12 4.12 36.06
CA MET A 1 16.32 5.06 34.95
C MET A 1 15.30 4.72 33.87
N THR A 2 14.21 5.46 33.82
CA THR A 2 13.17 5.32 32.80
C THR A 2 13.72 5.80 31.47
N SER A 3 13.83 4.91 30.48
CA SER A 3 14.19 5.27 29.12
C SER A 3 13.13 6.21 28.57
N ILE A 4 13.49 7.45 28.29
CA ILE A 4 12.68 8.35 27.48
C ILE A 4 12.68 7.74 26.08
N HIS A 5 11.60 7.03 25.71
CA HIS A 5 11.35 6.67 24.32
C HIS A 5 11.07 7.98 23.57
N TYR A 6 12.10 8.47 22.89
CA TYR A 6 11.98 9.55 21.92
C TYR A 6 10.93 9.10 20.90
N ARG A 7 9.76 9.75 20.89
CA ARG A 7 8.76 9.53 19.84
C ARG A 7 9.26 10.32 18.64
N GLY A 8 10.01 9.66 17.77
CA GLY A 8 10.42 10.24 16.50
C GLY A 8 9.22 10.73 15.71
N THR A 9 9.42 11.82 14.99
CA THR A 9 8.33 12.65 14.48
C THR A 9 7.72 12.15 13.16
N ASN A 10 8.25 11.06 12.56
CA ASN A 10 7.77 10.49 11.29
C ASN A 10 7.72 11.54 10.15
N ARG A 11 8.72 12.43 10.11
CA ARG A 11 8.79 13.61 9.23
C ARG A 11 9.76 13.42 8.09
N ASP A 12 10.96 12.94 8.38
CA ASP A 12 12.10 13.05 7.48
C ASP A 12 12.02 12.04 6.34
N LYS A 13 12.36 12.47 5.14
CA LYS A 13 12.42 11.58 3.98
C LYS A 13 13.50 10.53 4.19
N ALA A 14 13.17 9.25 3.97
CA ALA A 14 14.21 8.21 4.00
C ALA A 14 15.16 8.39 2.83
N SER A 15 16.47 8.28 3.04
CA SER A 15 17.44 8.22 1.94
C SER A 15 17.28 6.90 1.16
N ASN A 16 17.74 6.88 -0.10
CA ASN A 16 17.72 5.63 -0.87
C ASN A 16 18.60 4.57 -0.20
N GLN A 17 19.73 4.98 0.40
CA GLN A 17 20.61 4.08 1.14
C GLN A 17 19.91 3.45 2.35
N GLN A 18 19.06 4.19 3.06
CA GLN A 18 18.27 3.65 4.17
C GLN A 18 17.23 2.62 3.68
N ILE A 19 16.58 2.90 2.55
CA ILE A 19 15.63 1.95 1.94
C ILE A 19 16.37 0.69 1.46
N PHE A 20 17.53 0.82 0.80
CA PHE A 20 18.32 -0.31 0.32
C PHE A 20 18.91 -1.14 1.45
N ALA A 21 19.36 -0.53 2.54
CA ALA A 21 19.79 -1.25 3.73
C ALA A 21 18.66 -2.13 4.29
N LEU A 22 17.44 -1.59 4.37
CA LEU A 22 16.27 -2.35 4.79
C LEU A 22 15.90 -3.45 3.78
N CYS A 23 16.05 -3.20 2.47
CA CYS A 23 15.89 -4.25 1.45
C CYS A 23 16.87 -5.40 1.68
N GLN A 24 18.14 -5.10 1.97
CA GLN A 24 19.15 -6.12 2.25
C GLN A 24 18.82 -6.92 3.52
N LEU A 25 18.32 -6.25 4.57
CA LEU A 25 17.86 -6.93 5.78
C LEU A 25 16.72 -7.91 5.49
N LEU A 26 15.71 -7.47 4.74
CA LEU A 26 14.59 -8.33 4.34
C LEU A 26 15.03 -9.47 3.42
N TRP A 27 15.95 -9.21 2.49
CA TRP A 27 16.39 -10.17 1.48
C TRP A 27 17.34 -11.24 2.02
N THR A 28 18.14 -10.91 3.03
CA THR A 28 19.10 -11.84 3.67
C THR A 28 18.51 -12.59 4.86
N ASP A 29 17.26 -12.31 5.21
CA ASP A 29 16.58 -13.03 6.27
C ASP A 29 16.19 -14.46 5.83
N ASP A 30 16.68 -15.46 6.56
CA ASP A 30 16.55 -16.88 6.23
C ASP A 30 15.10 -17.37 6.04
N ARG A 31 14.10 -16.77 6.71
CA ARG A 31 12.70 -17.19 6.52
C ARG A 31 11.93 -16.31 5.55
N LEU A 32 12.31 -15.03 5.42
CA LEU A 32 11.65 -14.15 4.45
C LEU A 32 12.16 -14.37 3.04
N HIS A 33 13.44 -14.70 2.85
CA HIS A 33 14.01 -14.91 1.52
C HIS A 33 13.24 -15.97 0.70
N PRO A 34 12.96 -17.19 1.24
CA PRO A 34 12.10 -18.15 0.54
C PRO A 34 10.66 -17.65 0.34
N ALA A 35 10.13 -16.88 1.29
CA ALA A 35 8.79 -16.30 1.19
C ALA A 35 8.69 -15.30 0.02
N PHE A 36 9.66 -14.39 -0.11
CA PHE A 36 9.75 -13.44 -1.23
C PHE A 36 9.82 -14.17 -2.57
N ASN A 37 10.66 -15.20 -2.69
CA ASN A 37 10.75 -16.01 -3.92
C ASN A 37 9.44 -16.76 -4.22
N ARG A 38 8.72 -17.21 -3.18
CA ARG A 38 7.42 -17.89 -3.35
C ARG A 38 6.32 -16.96 -3.80
N VAL A 39 6.20 -15.77 -3.20
CA VAL A 39 5.09 -14.85 -3.50
C VAL A 39 5.39 -13.99 -4.75
N GLY A 40 6.65 -13.65 -4.98
CA GLY A 40 7.08 -12.74 -6.05
C GLY A 40 6.31 -11.41 -6.03
N GLU A 41 6.08 -10.85 -7.22
CA GLU A 41 5.34 -9.60 -7.37
C GLU A 41 3.82 -9.76 -7.16
N LYS A 42 3.26 -10.94 -7.47
CA LYS A 42 1.80 -11.12 -7.56
C LYS A 42 1.17 -11.72 -6.31
N GLY A 43 1.90 -12.57 -5.59
CA GLY A 43 1.40 -13.29 -4.43
C GLY A 43 1.31 -12.43 -3.16
N TYR A 44 0.60 -12.97 -2.18
CA TYR A 44 0.50 -12.39 -0.84
C TYR A 44 1.22 -13.26 0.18
N PHE A 45 1.85 -12.58 1.13
CA PHE A 45 2.35 -13.22 2.33
C PHE A 45 1.20 -13.76 3.17
N ASP A 46 1.46 -14.83 3.90
CA ASP A 46 0.59 -15.20 5.01
C ASP A 46 0.72 -14.16 6.15
N MET A 47 -0.06 -14.35 7.22
CA MET A 47 -0.09 -13.37 8.31
C MET A 47 1.23 -13.33 9.09
N ASP A 48 1.89 -14.48 9.29
CA ASP A 48 3.12 -14.57 10.07
C ASP A 48 4.29 -13.91 9.33
N GLU A 49 4.40 -14.16 8.02
CA GLU A 49 5.33 -13.51 7.11
C GLU A 49 5.10 -12.00 7.06
N TYR A 50 3.84 -11.57 6.94
CA TYR A 50 3.47 -10.15 6.92
C TYR A 50 3.84 -9.44 8.24
N ILE A 51 3.52 -10.05 9.38
CA ILE A 51 3.87 -9.52 10.71
C ILE A 51 5.38 -9.44 10.85
N ARG A 52 6.11 -10.43 10.36
CA ARG A 52 7.57 -10.44 10.45
C ARG A 52 8.22 -9.32 9.64
N ILE A 53 7.77 -9.11 8.39
CA ILE A 53 8.21 -7.97 7.58
C ILE A 53 7.88 -6.68 8.31
N HIS A 54 6.64 -6.53 8.80
CA HIS A 54 6.22 -5.34 9.55
C HIS A 54 7.15 -5.05 10.73
N ASN A 55 7.44 -6.05 11.57
CA ASN A 55 8.30 -5.89 12.74
C ASN A 55 9.72 -5.48 12.35
N MET A 56 10.31 -6.09 11.32
CA MET A 56 11.64 -5.69 10.84
C MET A 56 11.69 -4.23 10.38
N VAL A 57 10.65 -3.76 9.68
CA VAL A 57 10.56 -2.35 9.27
C VAL A 57 10.42 -1.42 10.49
N ILE A 58 9.59 -1.78 11.46
CA ILE A 58 9.37 -0.99 12.68
C ILE A 58 10.63 -0.95 13.55
N GLU A 59 11.31 -2.08 13.73
CA GLU A 59 12.56 -2.17 14.49
C GLU A 59 13.66 -1.34 13.83
N TYR A 60 13.78 -1.41 12.50
CA TYR A 60 14.70 -0.56 11.75
C TYR A 60 14.35 0.92 11.92
N TRP A 61 13.08 1.28 11.81
CA TRP A 61 12.61 2.65 12.00
C TRP A 61 12.94 3.18 13.41
N GLN A 62 12.67 2.39 14.45
CA GLN A 62 13.01 2.74 15.83
C GLN A 62 14.52 2.89 16.04
N ALA A 63 15.33 2.03 15.43
CA ALA A 63 16.79 2.11 15.50
C ALA A 63 17.36 3.39 14.84
N THR A 64 16.64 3.97 13.87
CA THR A 64 17.00 5.26 13.25
C THR A 64 16.51 6.50 14.01
N GLY A 65 15.93 6.32 15.22
CA GLY A 65 15.40 7.41 16.04
C GLY A 65 13.92 7.72 15.78
N GLY A 66 13.30 7.07 14.80
CA GLY A 66 11.87 7.21 14.47
C GLY A 66 11.50 8.51 13.74
N ASP A 67 12.47 9.33 13.35
CA ASP A 67 12.19 10.58 12.66
C ASP A 67 11.87 10.38 11.18
N ILE A 68 12.34 9.28 10.59
CA ILE A 68 12.10 8.93 9.18
C ILE A 68 10.61 8.67 8.93
N TYR A 69 10.11 9.06 7.77
CA TYR A 69 8.78 8.74 7.33
C TYR A 69 8.65 7.23 7.03
N LEU A 70 7.89 6.53 7.86
CA LEU A 70 7.70 5.09 7.81
C LEU A 70 7.16 4.59 6.46
N GLY A 71 6.34 5.40 5.77
CA GLY A 71 5.82 5.07 4.45
C GLY A 71 6.91 4.92 3.38
N ASP A 72 8.02 5.65 3.49
CA ASP A 72 9.16 5.47 2.60
C ASP A 72 9.84 4.12 2.83
N LEU A 73 9.95 3.70 4.10
CA LEU A 73 10.59 2.43 4.47
C LEU A 73 9.76 1.23 3.98
N PHE A 74 8.44 1.36 3.90
CA PHE A 74 7.59 0.31 3.33
C PHE A 74 7.80 0.06 1.83
N LEU A 75 8.47 0.97 1.11
CA LEU A 75 8.89 0.70 -0.28
C LEU A 75 9.92 -0.42 -0.38
N SER A 76 10.64 -0.72 0.71
CA SER A 76 11.61 -1.82 0.73
C SER A 76 10.98 -3.17 0.38
N GLU A 77 9.77 -3.46 0.88
CA GLU A 77 9.06 -4.72 0.58
C GLU A 77 8.76 -4.82 -0.92
N ALA A 78 8.28 -3.75 -1.55
CA ALA A 78 7.98 -3.72 -2.98
C ALA A 78 9.22 -3.94 -3.85
N ILE A 79 10.36 -3.35 -3.47
CA ILE A 79 11.63 -3.51 -4.18
C ILE A 79 12.10 -4.97 -4.09
N VAL A 80 12.10 -5.56 -2.88
CA VAL A 80 12.53 -6.95 -2.69
C VAL A 80 11.62 -7.93 -3.45
N ARG A 81 10.30 -7.68 -3.50
CA ARG A 81 9.38 -8.46 -4.34
C ARG A 81 9.73 -8.41 -5.83
N LYS A 82 10.17 -7.25 -6.33
CA LYS A 82 10.56 -7.07 -7.74
C LYS A 82 11.89 -7.75 -8.05
N VAL A 83 12.83 -7.76 -7.11
CA VAL A 83 14.07 -8.53 -7.23
C VAL A 83 13.76 -10.03 -7.22
N ALA A 84 12.94 -10.50 -6.29
CA ALA A 84 12.52 -11.91 -6.20
C ALA A 84 11.76 -12.43 -7.45
N ALA A 85 11.16 -11.51 -8.21
CA ALA A 85 10.43 -11.80 -9.44
C ALA A 85 11.23 -11.54 -10.72
N ASP A 86 12.55 -11.32 -10.61
CA ASP A 86 13.45 -10.99 -11.72
C ASP A 86 13.04 -9.75 -12.54
N VAL A 87 12.22 -8.87 -11.95
CA VAL A 87 11.80 -7.59 -12.56
C VAL A 87 12.90 -6.55 -12.40
N PHE A 88 13.55 -6.53 -11.22
CA PHE A 88 14.75 -5.74 -10.97
C PHE A 88 15.97 -6.65 -10.92
N PRO A 89 17.09 -6.28 -11.56
CA PRO A 89 18.29 -7.12 -11.59
C PRO A 89 18.92 -7.29 -10.21
N GLU A 90 18.83 -6.25 -9.36
CA GLU A 90 19.33 -6.25 -7.99
C GLU A 90 18.65 -5.12 -7.19
N ILE A 91 18.90 -5.07 -5.87
CA ILE A 91 18.31 -4.06 -4.98
C ILE A 91 18.76 -2.65 -5.37
N ASP A 92 20.07 -2.41 -5.49
CA ASP A 92 20.64 -1.11 -5.82
C ASP A 92 20.87 -0.99 -7.32
N CYS A 93 19.79 -0.70 -8.05
CA CYS A 93 19.83 -0.52 -9.50
C CYS A 93 19.03 0.73 -9.94
N PRO A 94 19.25 1.23 -11.17
CA PRO A 94 18.50 2.38 -11.70
C PRO A 94 16.98 2.20 -11.64
N GLN A 95 16.48 0.98 -11.82
CA GLN A 95 15.05 0.65 -11.76
C GLN A 95 14.50 0.84 -10.35
N SER A 96 15.22 0.40 -9.32
CA SER A 96 14.84 0.62 -7.91
C SER A 96 14.82 2.11 -7.55
N VAL A 97 15.82 2.88 -8.02
CA VAL A 97 15.87 4.34 -7.81
C VAL A 97 14.68 5.03 -8.48
N SER A 98 14.37 4.65 -9.72
CA SER A 98 13.21 5.18 -10.44
C SER A 98 11.89 4.82 -9.74
N PHE A 99 11.77 3.58 -9.26
CA PHE A 99 10.61 3.11 -8.51
C PHE A 99 10.40 3.92 -7.22
N ILE A 100 11.46 4.11 -6.42
CA ILE A 100 11.39 4.95 -5.22
C ILE A 100 10.95 6.37 -5.60
N SER A 101 11.49 6.96 -6.66
CA SER A 101 11.11 8.32 -7.07
C SER A 101 9.64 8.43 -7.48
N LYS A 102 9.09 7.39 -8.12
CA LYS A 102 7.70 7.37 -8.58
C LYS A 102 6.72 7.14 -7.42
N HIS A 103 7.06 6.24 -6.50
CA HIS A 103 6.14 5.74 -5.48
C HIS A 103 6.38 6.30 -4.08
N ARG A 104 7.20 7.35 -3.96
CA ARG A 104 7.39 8.08 -2.71
C ARG A 104 6.47 9.31 -2.68
N PRO A 105 5.76 9.58 -1.57
CA PRO A 105 5.04 10.85 -1.41
C PRO A 105 5.96 12.05 -1.57
N LEU A 106 5.48 13.09 -2.27
CA LEU A 106 6.19 14.35 -2.40
C LEU A 106 6.14 15.11 -1.06
N ARG A 107 7.32 15.36 -0.49
CA ARG A 107 7.49 16.07 0.78
C ARG A 107 8.49 17.21 0.59
N HIS A 108 8.26 18.29 1.34
CA HIS A 108 9.23 19.35 1.55
C HIS A 108 10.44 18.83 2.34
N GLU A 109 11.53 19.60 2.35
CA GLU A 109 12.74 19.26 3.11
C GLU A 109 12.50 19.18 4.63
N ASP A 110 11.45 19.84 5.13
CA ASP A 110 11.03 19.81 6.54
C ASP A 110 10.08 18.65 6.89
N GLY A 111 9.88 17.74 5.95
CA GLY A 111 9.05 16.55 6.08
C GLY A 111 7.55 16.78 5.88
N SER A 112 7.10 18.03 5.71
CA SER A 112 5.69 18.32 5.43
C SER A 112 5.27 17.82 4.04
N LEU A 113 4.04 17.32 3.92
CA LEU A 113 3.51 16.84 2.64
C LEU A 113 3.30 18.04 1.71
N MET A 114 3.90 18.03 0.52
CA MET A 114 3.74 19.10 -0.47
C MET A 114 2.32 19.09 -1.03
N HIS A 115 2.04 18.08 -1.84
CA HIS A 115 0.73 17.78 -2.39
C HIS A 115 0.63 16.27 -2.56
N GLY A 116 -0.56 15.72 -2.35
CA GLY A 116 -0.82 14.32 -2.69
C GLY A 116 -0.61 14.11 -4.17
N MET A 117 0.18 13.10 -4.56
CA MET A 117 0.23 12.67 -5.95
C MET A 117 -1.11 11.98 -6.23
N PRO A 118 -1.94 12.50 -7.15
CA PRO A 118 -3.25 11.90 -7.41
C PRO A 118 -3.06 10.47 -7.90
N ALA A 119 -3.88 9.55 -7.41
CA ALA A 119 -3.93 8.20 -7.95
C ALA A 119 -4.38 8.25 -9.42
N THR A 120 -3.82 7.36 -10.22
CA THR A 120 -4.23 7.18 -11.62
C THR A 120 -5.36 6.16 -11.74
N VAL A 121 -6.12 6.22 -12.84
CA VAL A 121 -7.16 5.22 -13.15
C VAL A 121 -6.57 3.81 -13.19
N ASP A 122 -5.39 3.65 -13.77
CA ASP A 122 -4.70 2.35 -13.87
C ASP A 122 -4.35 1.79 -12.50
N GLU A 123 -3.84 2.61 -11.58
CA GLU A 123 -3.54 2.19 -10.21
C GLU A 123 -4.81 1.76 -9.46
N VAL A 124 -5.93 2.46 -9.66
CA VAL A 124 -7.22 2.07 -9.06
C VAL A 124 -7.70 0.74 -9.61
N LEU A 125 -7.62 0.54 -10.93
CA LEU A 125 -8.01 -0.73 -11.58
C LEU A 125 -7.12 -1.90 -11.14
N GLU A 126 -5.81 -1.67 -11.00
CA GLU A 126 -4.88 -2.67 -10.46
C GLU A 126 -5.27 -3.08 -9.04
N LEU A 127 -5.58 -2.11 -8.17
CA LEU A 127 -6.04 -2.39 -6.82
C LEU A 127 -7.36 -3.18 -6.80
N ILE A 128 -8.34 -2.81 -7.63
CA ILE A 128 -9.61 -3.56 -7.75
C ILE A 128 -9.33 -5.00 -8.18
N GLN A 129 -8.45 -5.21 -9.15
CA GLN A 129 -8.10 -6.55 -9.63
C GLN A 129 -7.43 -7.39 -8.55
N ASP A 130 -6.51 -6.80 -7.79
CA ASP A 130 -5.84 -7.44 -6.65
C ASP A 130 -6.85 -7.82 -5.56
N LEU A 131 -7.74 -6.90 -5.18
CA LEU A 131 -8.77 -7.09 -4.16
C LEU A 131 -9.75 -8.21 -4.54
N ARG A 132 -10.20 -8.27 -5.80
CA ARG A 132 -11.13 -9.30 -6.30
C ARG A 132 -10.61 -10.73 -6.16
N GLN A 133 -9.29 -10.91 -6.08
CA GLN A 133 -8.66 -12.21 -5.90
C GLN A 133 -8.53 -12.62 -4.43
N MET A 134 -8.83 -11.72 -3.50
CA MET A 134 -8.74 -11.99 -2.06
C MET A 134 -9.99 -12.70 -1.54
N ILE A 135 -9.77 -13.78 -0.79
CA ILE A 135 -10.83 -14.49 -0.05
C ILE A 135 -11.42 -13.53 0.99
N GLY A 136 -12.75 -13.48 1.10
CA GLY A 136 -13.43 -12.64 2.08
C GLY A 136 -13.76 -11.21 1.61
N VAL A 137 -13.27 -10.78 0.44
CA VAL A 137 -13.49 -9.41 -0.04
C VAL A 137 -14.96 -9.16 -0.38
N LYS A 138 -15.66 -10.18 -0.90
CA LYS A 138 -17.06 -10.06 -1.27
C LYS A 138 -17.91 -9.90 -0.01
N GLU A 139 -17.67 -10.72 0.99
CA GLU A 139 -18.32 -10.64 2.29
C GLU A 139 -18.06 -9.29 2.97
N LEU A 140 -16.84 -8.75 2.83
CA LEU A 140 -16.51 -7.40 3.31
C LEU A 140 -17.35 -6.33 2.58
N CYS A 141 -17.47 -6.40 1.26
CA CYS A 141 -18.27 -5.47 0.47
C CYS A 141 -19.77 -5.57 0.80
N ASP A 142 -20.30 -6.78 0.98
CA ASP A 142 -21.69 -7.01 1.35
C ASP A 142 -21.98 -6.45 2.76
N GLN A 143 -21.06 -6.66 3.72
CA GLN A 143 -21.13 -6.06 5.06
C GLN A 143 -21.06 -4.54 4.99
N ALA A 144 -20.20 -4.00 4.13
CA ALA A 144 -20.09 -2.56 3.92
C ALA A 144 -21.40 -1.96 3.44
N GLN A 145 -21.98 -2.52 2.38
CA GLN A 145 -23.25 -2.07 1.83
C GLN A 145 -24.34 -2.05 2.91
N ALA A 146 -24.53 -3.16 3.62
CA ALA A 146 -25.54 -3.26 4.68
C ALA A 146 -25.33 -2.24 5.81
N ALA A 147 -24.08 -2.01 6.22
CA ALA A 147 -23.74 -1.06 7.28
C ALA A 147 -24.04 0.39 6.86
N TYR A 148 -23.69 0.77 5.63
CA TYR A 148 -23.97 2.11 5.10
C TYR A 148 -25.48 2.35 4.92
N GLU A 149 -26.24 1.36 4.45
CA GLU A 149 -27.69 1.44 4.31
C GLU A 149 -28.40 1.55 5.67
N ALA A 150 -27.92 0.81 6.67
CA ALA A 150 -28.47 0.85 8.03
C ALA A 150 -28.02 2.08 8.83
N GLY A 151 -27.00 2.82 8.37
CA GLY A 151 -26.38 3.90 9.13
C GLY A 151 -25.66 3.40 10.40
N ASP A 152 -25.19 2.15 10.40
CA ASP A 152 -24.50 1.54 11.54
C ASP A 152 -23.08 2.07 11.67
N ARG A 153 -22.91 3.09 12.50
CA ARG A 153 -21.64 3.79 12.66
C ARG A 153 -20.51 2.90 13.16
N GLU A 154 -20.79 2.02 14.14
CA GLU A 154 -19.76 1.14 14.70
C GLU A 154 -19.27 0.17 13.62
N LYS A 155 -20.20 -0.40 12.86
CA LYS A 155 -19.84 -1.29 11.76
C LYS A 155 -19.07 -0.59 10.66
N ILE A 156 -19.47 0.64 10.30
CA ILE A 156 -18.74 1.46 9.32
C ILE A 156 -17.30 1.71 9.77
N GLU A 157 -17.06 2.02 11.04
CA GLU A 157 -15.70 2.22 11.57
C GLU A 157 -14.86 0.92 11.49
N GLU A 158 -15.45 -0.25 11.78
CA GLU A 158 -14.78 -1.55 11.59
C GLU A 158 -14.42 -1.82 10.12
N ILE A 159 -15.33 -1.51 9.19
CA ILE A 159 -15.12 -1.70 7.75
C ILE A 159 -13.98 -0.80 7.27
N ILE A 160 -13.99 0.48 7.64
CA ILE A 160 -12.93 1.43 7.30
C ILE A 160 -11.56 0.95 7.81
N ALA A 161 -11.50 0.37 9.02
CA ALA A 161 -10.26 -0.20 9.54
C ALA A 161 -9.74 -1.35 8.67
N LYS A 162 -10.63 -2.23 8.19
CA LYS A 162 -10.27 -3.34 7.28
C LYS A 162 -9.86 -2.82 5.90
N GLU A 163 -10.56 -1.84 5.34
CA GLU A 163 -10.20 -1.19 4.08
C GLU A 163 -8.81 -0.55 4.16
N ASN A 164 -8.51 0.17 5.25
CA ASN A 164 -7.18 0.75 5.47
C ASN A 164 -6.09 -0.32 5.56
N TYR A 165 -6.36 -1.44 6.23
CA TYR A 165 -5.42 -2.56 6.28
C TYR A 165 -5.13 -3.13 4.87
N LEU A 166 -6.16 -3.32 4.06
CA LEU A 166 -6.02 -3.81 2.68
C LEU A 166 -5.27 -2.80 1.79
N ALA A 167 -5.55 -1.50 1.93
CA ALA A 167 -4.82 -0.45 1.23
C ALA A 167 -3.33 -0.44 1.61
N GLU A 168 -2.98 -0.63 2.89
CA GLU A 168 -1.60 -0.74 3.33
C GLU A 168 -0.88 -1.97 2.76
N ARG A 169 -1.57 -3.13 2.64
CA ARG A 169 -1.00 -4.30 1.96
C ARG A 169 -0.71 -4.02 0.49
N TYR A 170 -1.61 -3.32 -0.20
CA TYR A 170 -1.37 -2.90 -1.58
C TYR A 170 -0.16 -1.96 -1.68
N ARG A 171 -0.09 -0.94 -0.81
CA ARG A 171 1.01 0.03 -0.80
C ARG A 171 2.39 -0.62 -0.63
N ARG A 172 2.47 -1.64 0.23
CA ARG A 172 3.71 -2.41 0.45
C ARG A 172 4.10 -3.29 -0.73
N LYS A 173 3.13 -3.69 -1.56
CA LYS A 173 3.34 -4.51 -2.77
C LYS A 173 3.70 -3.65 -3.98
N LYS A 174 3.02 -2.50 -4.15
CA LYS A 174 3.04 -1.70 -5.39
C LYS A 174 3.62 -0.30 -5.25
N GLY A 175 3.84 0.17 -4.02
CA GLY A 175 4.26 1.54 -3.73
C GLY A 175 3.12 2.45 -3.27
N TYR A 176 3.43 3.68 -2.87
CA TYR A 176 2.43 4.60 -2.36
C TYR A 176 1.34 4.91 -3.40
N MET A 177 0.09 4.84 -2.96
CA MET A 177 -1.09 5.39 -3.62
C MET A 177 -1.79 6.32 -2.62
N GLU A 178 -2.27 7.47 -3.09
CA GLU A 178 -2.98 8.44 -2.27
C GLU A 178 -4.35 7.91 -1.80
N LYS A 179 -4.89 8.49 -0.71
CA LYS A 179 -6.08 7.99 -0.02
C LYS A 179 -7.34 7.95 -0.88
N MET A 180 -7.51 8.91 -1.75
CA MET A 180 -8.64 8.95 -2.67
C MET A 180 -8.58 7.79 -3.65
N GLY A 181 -7.37 7.35 -4.06
CA GLY A 181 -7.20 6.20 -4.93
C GLY A 181 -7.82 4.91 -4.37
N TYR A 182 -7.47 4.55 -3.13
CA TYR A 182 -8.03 3.33 -2.54
C TYR A 182 -9.49 3.50 -2.11
N SER A 183 -9.91 4.70 -1.70
CA SER A 183 -11.31 4.98 -1.36
C SER A 183 -12.21 4.83 -2.60
N GLU A 184 -11.74 5.30 -3.76
CA GLU A 184 -12.39 5.09 -5.04
C GLU A 184 -12.39 3.62 -5.43
N ALA A 185 -11.28 2.90 -5.24
CA ALA A 185 -11.20 1.47 -5.52
C ALA A 185 -12.24 0.65 -4.74
N PHE A 186 -12.41 0.89 -3.43
CA PHE A 186 -13.43 0.20 -2.64
C PHE A 186 -14.86 0.55 -3.06
N THR A 187 -15.10 1.81 -3.42
CA THR A 187 -16.41 2.25 -3.93
C THR A 187 -16.75 1.54 -5.24
N VAL A 188 -15.85 1.59 -6.22
CA VAL A 188 -16.05 0.95 -7.51
C VAL A 188 -16.13 -0.57 -7.39
N LEU A 189 -15.36 -1.17 -6.47
CA LEU A 189 -15.45 -2.60 -6.18
C LEU A 189 -16.84 -3.00 -5.65
N ARG A 190 -17.43 -2.20 -4.74
CA ARG A 190 -18.81 -2.42 -4.28
C ARG A 190 -19.81 -2.36 -5.43
N ASP A 191 -19.73 -1.32 -6.28
CA ASP A 191 -20.62 -1.15 -7.43
C ASP A 191 -20.50 -2.30 -8.45
N LEU A 192 -19.27 -2.82 -8.65
CA LEU A 192 -19.04 -3.98 -9.52
C LEU A 192 -19.64 -5.27 -8.95
N LEU A 193 -19.58 -5.45 -7.63
CA LEU A 193 -20.08 -6.65 -6.95
C LEU A 193 -21.61 -6.63 -6.77
N SER A 194 -22.21 -5.44 -6.64
CA SER A 194 -23.68 -5.27 -6.63
C SER A 194 -24.31 -5.44 -8.02
N GLY A 195 -23.49 -5.41 -9.08
CA GLY A 195 -23.93 -5.62 -10.47
C GLY A 195 -24.35 -4.35 -11.20
N GLU A 196 -24.03 -3.17 -10.68
CA GLU A 196 -24.32 -1.88 -11.35
C GLU A 196 -23.55 -1.72 -12.67
N TYR A 197 -22.37 -2.35 -12.75
CA TYR A 197 -21.56 -2.41 -13.96
C TYR A 197 -21.50 -3.84 -14.50
N LYS A 198 -21.32 -3.99 -15.81
CA LYS A 198 -20.80 -5.25 -16.36
C LYS A 198 -19.50 -5.52 -15.60
N GLN A 199 -19.32 -6.72 -15.06
CA GLN A 199 -18.17 -7.10 -14.21
C GLN A 199 -16.79 -7.02 -14.92
N GLU A 200 -16.75 -6.43 -16.12
CA GLU A 200 -15.61 -6.18 -16.99
C GLU A 200 -14.86 -4.91 -16.55
N LEU A 201 -13.62 -5.08 -16.11
CA LEU A 201 -12.76 -3.98 -15.65
C LEU A 201 -12.27 -3.06 -16.79
N ASN A 202 -12.35 -3.50 -18.04
CA ASN A 202 -11.86 -2.76 -19.21
C ASN A 202 -12.92 -1.89 -19.90
N SER A 203 -14.05 -1.62 -19.24
CA SER A 203 -15.10 -0.78 -19.82
C SER A 203 -14.68 0.70 -19.80
N GLU A 204 -14.78 1.38 -20.94
CA GLU A 204 -14.58 2.84 -21.03
C GLU A 204 -15.51 3.62 -20.09
N ARG A 205 -16.72 3.09 -19.84
CA ARG A 205 -17.66 3.67 -18.87
C ARG A 205 -17.12 3.57 -17.43
N LEU A 206 -16.49 2.45 -17.07
CA LEU A 206 -15.91 2.26 -15.74
C LEU A 206 -14.70 3.17 -15.53
N LYS A 207 -13.82 3.28 -16.53
CA LYS A 207 -12.67 4.19 -16.51
C LYS A 207 -13.11 5.64 -16.33
N ALA A 208 -14.10 6.08 -17.11
CA ALA A 208 -14.66 7.43 -16.99
C ALA A 208 -15.27 7.69 -15.60
N ARG A 209 -15.90 6.68 -14.98
CA ARG A 209 -16.44 6.80 -13.60
C ARG A 209 -15.32 6.95 -12.57
N ILE A 210 -14.25 6.16 -12.67
CA ILE A 210 -13.09 6.26 -11.79
C ILE A 210 -12.45 7.64 -11.94
N GLU A 211 -12.23 8.09 -13.18
CA GLU A 211 -11.66 9.40 -13.48
C GLU A 211 -12.50 10.53 -12.89
N GLN A 212 -13.82 10.48 -13.05
CA GLN A 212 -14.74 11.46 -12.45
C GLN A 212 -14.70 11.42 -10.92
N GLY A 213 -14.61 10.23 -10.32
CA GLY A 213 -14.45 10.06 -8.88
C GLY A 213 -13.20 10.77 -8.39
N LEU A 214 -12.05 10.45 -9.00
CA LEU A 214 -10.76 11.06 -8.67
C LEU A 214 -10.75 12.59 -8.85
N GLN A 215 -11.50 13.14 -9.82
CA GLN A 215 -11.63 14.60 -10.01
C GLN A 215 -12.48 15.27 -8.93
N PHE A 216 -13.55 14.61 -8.46
CA PHE A 216 -14.46 15.19 -7.46
C PHE A 216 -13.77 15.49 -6.13
N TRP A 217 -12.75 14.70 -5.76
CA TRP A 217 -12.03 14.86 -4.50
C TRP A 217 -10.89 15.90 -4.55
N ASN A 218 -10.63 16.50 -5.71
CA ASN A 218 -9.60 17.53 -5.91
C ASN A 218 -10.13 18.98 -5.76
N TYR A 219 -11.43 19.15 -5.47
CA TYR A 219 -12.13 20.43 -5.27
C TYR A 219 -12.75 20.51 -3.87
#